data_AF-A0A8T4J0Q0-F1
#
_entry.id   AF-A0A8T4J0Q0-F1
#
_cell.length_a   1.000
_cell.length_b   1.000
_cell.length_c   1.000
_cell.angle_alpha   90.00
_cell.angle_beta   90.00
_cell.angle_gamma   90.00
#
_symmetry.space_group_name_H-M   'P 1'
#
loop_
_entity.id
_entity.type
_entity.pdbx_description
1 polymer ?
#
loop_
_entity_poly.entity_id
_entity_poly.type
_entity_poly.pdbx_seq_one_letter_code
_entity_poly.pdbx_strand_id
1 'polypeptide(L)'
;MRVDAQRNRDHLLAVAGPVIAEQGIDVSMRDIARRAGVGLATLLRHFPTREALLEGLLHASFGDLTTRASELETAHTAEDALVSWVRDCVAWTTEYRGVTVLMAAAI
;
A
#
# COMPACT_ATOMS: atom_id res chain seq x y z
N MET A 1 -20.76 8.92 -7.43
CA MET A 1 -19.62 9.87 -7.39
C MET A 1 -18.61 9.64 -6.26
N ARG A 2 -19.00 9.39 -4.99
CA ARG A 2 -18.01 9.01 -3.94
C ARG A 2 -17.40 7.62 -4.15
N VAL A 3 -18.22 6.65 -4.57
CA VAL A 3 -17.78 5.26 -4.84
C VAL A 3 -16.77 5.21 -5.98
N ASP A 4 -16.99 5.98 -7.05
CA ASP A 4 -16.10 6.00 -8.22
C ASP A 4 -14.75 6.64 -7.89
N ALA A 5 -14.76 7.73 -7.11
CA ALA A 5 -13.56 8.38 -6.62
C ALA A 5 -12.74 7.48 -5.68
N GLN A 6 -13.42 6.70 -4.82
CA GLN A 6 -12.77 5.74 -3.94
C GLN A 6 -12.15 4.58 -4.73
N ARG A 7 -12.91 3.95 -5.64
CA ARG A 7 -12.40 2.88 -6.51
C ARG A 7 -11.19 3.32 -7.33
N ASN A 8 -11.20 4.56 -7.84
CA ASN A 8 -10.06 5.10 -8.58
C ASN A 8 -8.84 5.32 -7.67
N ARG A 9 -9.06 5.76 -6.43
CA ARG A 9 -8.00 5.86 -5.42
C ARG A 9 -7.40 4.49 -5.08
N ASP A 10 -8.25 3.49 -4.86
CA ASP A 10 -7.81 2.13 -4.52
C ASP A 10 -7.03 1.50 -5.68
N HIS A 11 -7.50 1.67 -6.92
CA HIS A 11 -6.79 1.23 -8.12
C HIS A 11 -5.41 1.89 -8.26
N LEU A 12 -5.31 3.20 -8.00
CA LEU A 12 -4.04 3.92 -7.99
C LEU A 12 -3.05 3.34 -6.96
N LEU A 13 -3.53 2.99 -5.75
CA LEU A 13 -2.70 2.39 -4.71
C LEU A 13 -2.27 0.97 -5.08
N ALA A 14 -3.19 0.15 -5.60
CA ALA A 14 -2.91 -1.22 -6.04
C ALA A 14 -1.84 -1.28 -7.14
N VAL A 15 -1.73 -0.25 -7.98
CA VAL A 15 -0.69 -0.17 -9.01
C VAL A 15 0.60 0.48 -8.49
N ALA A 16 0.49 1.53 -7.67
CA ALA A 16 1.66 2.25 -7.16
C ALA A 16 2.55 1.40 -6.25
N GLY A 17 1.95 0.54 -5.42
CA GLY A 17 2.69 -0.34 -4.50
C GLY A 17 3.71 -1.24 -5.22
N PRO A 18 3.28 -2.10 -6.16
CA PRO A 18 4.18 -2.95 -6.92
C PRO A 18 5.24 -2.16 -7.71
N VAL A 19 4.85 -1.02 -8.31
CA VAL A 19 5.80 -0.19 -9.08
C VAL A 19 6.92 0.35 -8.20
N ILE A 20 6.59 0.82 -7.00
CA ILE A 20 7.57 1.31 -6.02
C ILE A 20 8.42 0.16 -5.47
N ALA A 21 7.84 -1.04 -5.27
CA ALA A 21 8.58 -2.23 -4.84
C ALA A 21 9.59 -2.69 -5.92
N GLU A 22 9.21 -2.66 -7.19
CA GLU A 22 10.05 -3.07 -8.33
C GLU A 22 11.14 -2.04 -8.67
N GLN A 23 10.81 -0.75 -8.67
CA GLN A 23 11.66 0.31 -9.23
C GLN A 23 12.27 1.23 -8.17
N GLY A 24 11.88 1.05 -6.91
CA GLY A 24 12.29 1.90 -5.79
C GLY A 24 11.44 3.17 -5.65
N ILE A 25 11.67 3.89 -4.54
CA ILE A 25 10.91 5.09 -4.16
C ILE A 25 11.10 6.29 -5.10
N ASP A 26 12.16 6.27 -5.89
CA ASP A 26 12.51 7.34 -6.83
C ASP A 26 11.68 7.32 -8.12
N VAL A 27 10.87 6.26 -8.33
CA VAL A 27 9.97 6.17 -9.48
C VAL A 27 9.09 7.43 -9.59
N SER A 28 8.92 7.90 -10.83
CA SER A 28 8.23 9.16 -11.06
C SER A 28 6.71 9.00 -10.93
N MET A 29 6.03 10.03 -10.41
CA MET A 29 4.56 10.09 -10.38
C MET A 29 3.94 9.90 -11.78
N ARG A 30 4.66 10.30 -12.84
CA ARG A 30 4.25 10.12 -14.24
C ARG A 30 4.32 8.65 -14.67
N ASP A 31 5.35 7.92 -14.24
CA ASP A 31 5.47 6.50 -14.54
C ASP A 31 4.41 5.67 -13.83
N ILE A 32 4.12 6.01 -12.57
CA ILE A 32 3.01 5.41 -11.81
C ILE A 32 1.67 5.67 -12.52
N ALA A 33 1.37 6.92 -12.89
CA ALA A 33 0.15 7.27 -13.61
C ALA A 33 0.02 6.48 -14.92
N ARG A 34 1.10 6.38 -15.69
CA ARG A 34 1.17 5.59 -16.92
C ARG A 34 0.89 4.12 -16.67
N ARG A 35 1.49 3.52 -15.63
CA ARG A 35 1.26 2.11 -15.26
C ARG A 35 -0.19 1.86 -14.84
N ALA A 36 -0.79 2.83 -14.15
CA ALA A 36 -2.18 2.76 -13.69
C ALA A 36 -3.21 3.04 -14.80
N GLY A 37 -2.76 3.42 -16.01
CA GLY A 37 -3.64 3.74 -17.13
C GLY A 37 -4.41 5.05 -16.94
N VAL A 38 -3.92 5.97 -16.11
CA VAL A 38 -4.57 7.25 -15.83
C VAL A 38 -3.69 8.45 -16.19
N GLY A 39 -4.31 9.60 -16.41
CA GLY A 39 -3.57 10.85 -16.60
C GLY A 39 -2.87 11.32 -15.32
N LEU A 40 -1.70 11.98 -15.46
CA LEU A 40 -0.97 12.55 -14.32
C LEU A 40 -1.82 13.52 -13.50
N ALA A 41 -2.67 14.34 -14.16
CA ALA A 41 -3.58 15.24 -13.46
C ALA A 41 -4.61 14.49 -12.60
N THR A 42 -5.07 13.31 -13.03
CA THR A 42 -5.97 12.45 -12.25
C THR A 42 -5.25 11.92 -11.02
N LEU A 43 -4.03 11.39 -11.20
CA LEU A 43 -3.23 10.91 -10.08
C LEU A 43 -2.97 12.03 -9.06
N LEU A 44 -2.52 13.21 -9.51
CA LEU A 44 -2.25 14.36 -8.64
C LEU A 44 -3.50 14.93 -7.96
N ARG A 45 -4.70 14.74 -8.53
CA ARG A 45 -5.96 15.08 -7.84
C ARG A 45 -6.23 14.18 -6.63
N HIS A 46 -5.84 12.90 -6.70
CA HIS A 46 -6.01 11.95 -5.58
C HIS A 46 -4.83 12.00 -4.60
N PHE A 47 -3.63 12.27 -5.11
CA PHE A 47 -2.37 12.29 -4.38
C PHE A 47 -1.55 13.50 -4.82
N PRO A 48 -1.77 14.67 -4.19
CA PRO A 48 -1.14 15.93 -4.61
C PRO A 48 0.38 15.91 -4.56
N THR A 49 0.95 15.09 -3.70
CA THR A 49 2.39 14.92 -3.54
C THR A 49 2.76 13.43 -3.52
N ARG A 50 4.06 13.13 -3.68
CA ARG A 50 4.56 11.75 -3.55
C ARG A 50 4.34 11.24 -2.13
N GLU A 51 4.54 12.10 -1.13
CA GLU A 51 4.33 11.79 0.28
C GLU A 51 2.88 11.39 0.53
N ALA A 52 1.90 12.09 -0.05
CA ALA A 52 0.48 11.73 0.06
C ALA A 52 0.17 10.36 -0.59
N LEU A 53 0.86 9.99 -1.67
CA LEU A 53 0.74 8.67 -2.28
C LEU A 53 1.33 7.59 -1.38
N LEU A 54 2.51 7.85 -0.82
CA LEU A 54 3.18 6.93 0.10
C LEU A 54 2.37 6.73 1.38
N GLU A 55 1.84 7.79 1.98
CA GLU A 55 0.92 7.72 3.12
C GLU A 55 -0.34 6.90 2.80
N GLY A 56 -0.91 7.10 1.61
CA GLY A 56 -2.03 6.29 1.14
C GLY A 56 -1.70 4.80 1.01
N LEU A 57 -0.51 4.47 0.52
CA LEU A 57 -0.02 3.10 0.43
C LEU A 57 0.14 2.48 1.82
N LEU A 58 0.72 3.23 2.76
CA LEU A 58 0.86 2.79 4.15
C LEU A 58 -0.49 2.48 4.78
N HIS A 59 -1.46 3.38 4.62
CA HIS A 59 -2.79 3.18 5.17
C HIS A 59 -3.48 1.95 4.57
N ALA A 60 -3.40 1.76 3.26
CA ALA A 60 -3.96 0.59 2.60
C ALA A 60 -3.31 -0.71 3.11
N SER A 61 -1.98 -0.75 3.22
CA SER A 61 -1.28 -1.93 3.69
C SER A 61 -1.53 -2.27 5.16
N PHE A 62 -1.66 -1.27 6.05
CA PHE A 62 -2.11 -1.53 7.42
C PHE A 62 -3.54 -2.06 7.46
N GLY A 63 -4.41 -1.59 6.57
CA GLY A 63 -5.76 -2.13 6.38
C GLY A 63 -5.74 -3.61 5.98
N ASP A 64 -4.86 -3.99 5.04
CA ASP A 64 -4.70 -5.38 4.60
C ASP A 64 -4.19 -6.27 5.75
N LEU A 65 -3.19 -5.81 6.52
CA LEU A 65 -2.68 -6.53 7.70
C LEU A 65 -3.73 -6.70 8.80
N THR A 66 -4.61 -5.71 8.97
CA THR A 66 -5.72 -5.77 9.95
C THR A 66 -6.80 -6.74 9.49
N THR A 67 -7.15 -6.71 8.20
CA THR A 67 -8.08 -7.67 7.59
C THR A 67 -7.54 -9.09 7.75
N ARG A 68 -6.25 -9.29 7.47
CA ARG A 68 -5.59 -10.58 7.60
C ARG A 68 -5.58 -11.10 9.03
N ALA A 69 -5.33 -10.23 10.01
CA ALA A 69 -5.43 -10.59 11.43
C ALA A 69 -6.82 -11.13 11.77
N SER A 70 -7.86 -10.45 11.28
CA SER A 70 -9.26 -10.81 11.52
C SER A 70 -9.62 -12.15 10.89
N GLU A 71 -9.13 -12.43 9.68
CA GLU A 71 -9.28 -13.73 9.03
C GLU A 71 -8.61 -14.86 9.83
N LEU A 72 -7.36 -14.65 10.25
CA LEU A 72 -6.57 -15.65 10.99
C LEU A 72 -7.20 -15.95 12.36
N GLU A 73 -7.73 -14.93 13.04
CA GLU A 73 -8.43 -15.08 14.33
C GLU A 73 -9.65 -16.02 14.21
N THR A 74 -10.35 -16.00 13.07
CA THR A 74 -11.51 -16.87 12.85
C THR A 74 -11.15 -18.30 12.41
N ALA A 75 -9.97 -18.50 11.83
CA ALA A 75 -9.57 -19.75 11.18
C ALA A 75 -8.63 -20.62 12.03
N HIS A 76 -7.96 -20.06 13.04
CA HIS A 76 -6.87 -20.71 13.76
C HIS A 76 -6.97 -20.54 15.28
N THR A 77 -6.16 -21.31 16.01
CA THR A 77 -5.94 -21.05 17.44
C THR A 77 -5.24 -19.70 17.61
N ALA A 78 -5.37 -19.07 18.79
CA ALA A 78 -4.76 -17.76 19.03
C ALA A 78 -3.23 -17.76 18.83
N GLU A 79 -2.55 -18.87 19.16
CA GLU A 79 -1.11 -19.03 18.96
C GLU A 79 -0.75 -19.12 17.47
N ASP A 80 -1.45 -19.98 16.72
CA ASP A 80 -1.23 -20.16 15.28
C ASP A 80 -1.56 -18.89 14.48
N ALA A 81 -2.61 -18.18 14.87
CA ALA A 81 -3.02 -16.92 14.27
C ALA A 81 -1.95 -15.84 14.48
N LEU A 82 -1.41 -15.71 15.70
CA LEU A 82 -0.38 -14.72 16.01
C LEU A 82 0.92 -15.00 15.24
N VAL A 83 1.39 -16.25 15.22
CA VAL A 83 2.61 -16.63 14.50
C VAL A 83 2.46 -16.39 13.00
N SER A 84 1.30 -16.72 12.43
CA SER A 84 0.99 -16.49 11.01
C SER A 84 0.94 -14.99 10.69
N TRP A 85 0.28 -14.20 11.54
CA TRP A 85 0.19 -12.76 11.36
C TRP A 85 1.55 -12.06 11.46
N VAL A 86 2.41 -12.45 12.41
CA VAL A 86 3.78 -11.92 12.51
C VAL A 86 4.61 -12.29 11.28
N ARG A 87 4.45 -13.51 10.75
CA ARG A 87 5.14 -13.92 9.52
C ARG A 87 4.68 -13.10 8.31
N ASP A 88 3.37 -12.86 8.18
CA ASP A 88 2.80 -12.03 7.12
C ASP A 88 3.31 -10.57 7.24
N CYS A 89 3.39 -10.03 8.46
CA CYS A 89 4.01 -8.73 8.73
C CYS A 89 5.48 -8.66 8.26
N VAL A 90 6.28 -9.68 8.60
CA VAL A 90 7.71 -9.71 8.22
C VAL A 90 7.88 -9.86 6.70
N ALA A 91 7.10 -10.73 6.05
CA ALA A 91 7.11 -10.86 4.59
C ALA A 91 6.77 -9.52 3.91
N TRP A 92 5.74 -8.84 4.41
CA TRP A 92 5.32 -7.53 3.94
C TRP A 92 6.44 -6.48 4.05
N THR A 93 7.17 -6.42 5.17
CA THR A 93 8.31 -5.48 5.32
C THR A 93 9.46 -5.73 4.33
N THR A 94 9.58 -6.96 3.81
CA THR A 94 10.64 -7.35 2.88
C THR A 94 10.30 -7.00 1.44
N GLU A 95 9.01 -7.08 1.09
CA GLU A 95 8.45 -6.72 -0.23
C GLU A 95 8.38 -5.20 -0.42
N TYR A 96 8.12 -4.46 0.65
CA TYR A 96 8.02 -3.01 0.66
C TYR A 96 9.30 -2.30 1.15
N ARG A 97 10.48 -2.87 0.91
CA ARG A 97 11.78 -2.41 1.46
C ARG A 97 12.06 -0.89 1.29
N GLY A 98 11.50 -0.25 0.26
CA GLY A 98 11.59 1.21 0.07
C GLY A 98 10.61 2.04 0.92
N VAL A 99 9.43 1.49 1.20
CA VAL A 99 8.35 2.14 1.97
C VAL A 99 8.58 1.99 3.48
N THR A 100 9.17 0.88 3.92
CA THR A 100 9.53 0.67 5.35
C THR A 100 10.56 1.68 5.87
N VAL A 101 11.47 2.17 5.02
CA VAL A 101 12.41 3.25 5.40
C VAL A 101 11.67 4.58 5.64
N LEU A 102 10.63 4.86 4.86
CA LEU A 102 9.76 6.03 5.06
C LEU A 102 8.87 5.87 6.30
N MET A 103 8.41 4.65 6.62
CA MET A 103 7.69 4.36 7.87
C MET A 103 8.53 4.62 9.10
N ALA A 104 9.79 4.17 9.09
CA ALA A 104 10.71 4.34 10.21
C ALA A 104 11.07 5.81 10.48
N ALA A 105 10.94 6.69 9.48
CA ALA A 105 11.21 8.12 9.62
C ALA A 105 9.99 8.94 10.10
N ALA A 106 8.79 8.35 10.13
CA ALA A 106 7.54 9.02 10.49
C ALA A 106 7.08 8.76 11.94
N ILE A 107 7.84 7.97 12.70
CA ILE A 107 7.65 7.68 14.13
C ILE A 107 8.75 8.41 14.91
#